data_AF-A0A6C0JSG1-F1
#
_entry.id   AF-A0A6C0JSG1-F1
#
_cell.length_a   1.000
_cell.length_b   1.000
_cell.length_c   1.000
_cell.angle_alpha   90.00
_cell.angle_beta   90.00
_cell.angle_gamma   90.00
#
_symmetry.space_group_name_H-M   'P 1'
#
loop_
_entity.id
_entity.type
_entity.pdbx_description
1 polymer ?
#
loop_
_entity_poly.entity_id
_entity_poly.type
_entity_poly.pdbx_seq_one_letter_code
_entity_poly.pdbx_strand_id
1 'polypeptide(L)'
;MRFILDIDKEKVVNYLESNLRFLVSFLFQWISTDGEVIGYVLGVIHFMISVIIVILLFVSHTIYPALWLQGSVLLCLIIIWFQHIILKVCISIVAEEKLTNGKSPFFQLVNDISRLFDIPLDRFIENILIAETISIASFTMAFIGRISLYAHEYYGINL
;
A
#
# COMPACT_ATOMS: atom_id res chain seq x y z
N MET A 1 1.47 -30.19 6.14
CA MET A 1 0.35 -29.51 6.81
C MET A 1 -0.09 -28.36 5.91
N ARG A 2 -1.21 -28.48 5.17
CA ARG A 2 -1.77 -27.36 4.41
C ARG A 2 -2.66 -26.57 5.36
N PHE A 3 -2.20 -25.42 5.85
CA PHE A 3 -3.08 -24.48 6.52
C PHE A 3 -3.99 -23.88 5.44
N ILE A 4 -5.20 -24.43 5.30
CA ILE A 4 -6.24 -23.83 4.45
C ILE A 4 -6.95 -22.81 5.35
N LEU A 5 -6.51 -21.56 5.28
CA LEU A 5 -7.26 -20.44 5.79
C LEU A 5 -8.47 -20.25 4.85
N ASP A 6 -9.64 -20.77 5.25
CA ASP A 6 -10.91 -20.54 4.57
C ASP A 6 -11.43 -19.14 4.92
N ILE A 7 -10.78 -18.14 4.30
CA ILE A 7 -11.18 -16.74 4.42
C ILE A 7 -12.18 -16.47 3.31
N ASP A 8 -13.40 -16.09 3.68
CA ASP A 8 -14.36 -15.49 2.76
C ASP A 8 -13.84 -14.11 2.33
N LYS A 9 -13.05 -14.11 1.25
CA LYS A 9 -12.38 -12.92 0.73
C LYS A 9 -13.38 -11.85 0.32
N GLU A 10 -14.51 -12.25 -0.26
CA GLU A 10 -15.54 -11.32 -0.71
C GLU A 10 -16.15 -10.57 0.47
N LYS A 11 -16.48 -11.28 1.55
CA LYS A 11 -16.96 -10.66 2.79
C LYS A 11 -15.94 -9.71 3.39
N VAL A 12 -14.66 -10.09 3.43
CA VAL A 12 -13.58 -9.22 3.94
C VAL A 12 -13.42 -7.98 3.08
N VAL A 13 -13.36 -8.13 1.76
CA VAL A 13 -13.22 -7.01 0.82
C VAL A 13 -14.41 -6.06 0.96
N ASN A 14 -15.64 -6.57 0.95
CA ASN A 14 -16.85 -5.75 1.10
C ASN A 14 -16.89 -5.03 2.45
N TYR A 15 -16.45 -5.67 3.53
CA TYR A 15 -16.36 -5.03 4.84
C TYR A 15 -15.33 -3.90 4.85
N LEU A 16 -14.09 -4.15 4.43
CA LEU A 16 -13.01 -3.16 4.43
C LEU A 16 -13.34 -1.98 3.51
N GLU A 17 -13.85 -2.26 2.32
CA GLU A 17 -14.26 -1.27 1.33
C GLU A 17 -15.42 -0.40 1.85
N SER A 18 -16.44 -1.00 2.47
CA SER A 18 -17.55 -0.26 3.06
C SER A 18 -17.09 0.68 4.18
N ASN A 19 -16.19 0.21 5.04
CA ASN A 19 -15.60 1.05 6.08
C ASN A 19 -14.75 2.19 5.49
N LEU A 20 -13.98 1.92 4.43
CA LEU A 20 -13.19 2.95 3.76
C LEU A 20 -14.09 4.01 3.14
N ARG A 21 -15.14 3.63 2.41
CA ARG A 21 -16.13 4.59 1.88
C ARG A 21 -16.78 5.39 2.98
N PHE A 22 -17.23 4.75 4.06
CA PHE A 22 -17.83 5.45 5.20
C PHE A 22 -16.87 6.48 5.78
N LEU A 23 -15.61 6.10 6.01
CA LEU A 23 -14.57 6.99 6.53
C LEU A 23 -14.33 8.19 5.60
N VAL A 24 -14.13 7.93 4.30
CA VAL A 24 -13.84 8.99 3.32
C VAL A 24 -15.04 9.92 3.18
N SER A 25 -16.25 9.38 3.06
CA SER A 25 -17.46 10.19 3.03
C SER A 25 -17.62 11.01 4.30
N PHE A 26 -17.37 10.45 5.48
CA PHE A 26 -17.44 11.19 6.74
C PHE A 26 -16.40 12.33 6.80
N LEU A 27 -15.16 12.07 6.34
CA LEU A 27 -14.08 13.05 6.37
C LEU A 27 -14.25 14.16 5.32
N PHE A 28 -14.86 13.86 4.17
CA PHE A 28 -14.93 14.77 3.02
C PHE A 28 -16.33 15.22 2.64
N GLN A 29 -17.36 14.88 3.42
CA GLN A 29 -18.75 15.36 3.22
C GLN A 29 -18.87 16.89 3.20
N TRP A 30 -17.91 17.61 3.81
CA TRP A 30 -17.87 19.07 3.79
C TRP A 30 -17.45 19.65 2.43
N ILE A 31 -16.80 18.85 1.57
CA ILE A 31 -16.45 19.22 0.19
C ILE A 31 -17.64 18.93 -0.74
N SER A 32 -18.17 17.72 -0.66
CA SER A 32 -19.31 17.28 -1.47
C SER A 32 -19.98 16.08 -0.80
N THR A 33 -21.29 15.95 -1.01
CA THR A 33 -22.06 14.75 -0.68
C THR A 33 -22.28 13.82 -1.88
N ASP A 34 -21.85 14.25 -3.07
CA ASP A 34 -21.86 13.43 -4.28
C ASP A 34 -20.80 12.33 -4.19
N GLY A 35 -21.25 11.08 -4.28
CA GLY A 35 -20.38 9.90 -4.23
C GLY A 35 -19.32 9.91 -5.33
N GLU A 36 -19.63 10.44 -6.52
CA GLU A 36 -18.67 10.48 -7.62
C GLU A 36 -17.50 11.43 -7.28
N VAL A 37 -17.81 12.63 -6.76
CA VAL A 37 -16.79 13.61 -6.33
C VAL A 37 -15.94 13.03 -5.20
N ILE A 38 -16.56 12.37 -4.22
CA ILE A 38 -15.83 11.70 -3.13
C ILE A 38 -14.91 10.60 -3.67
N GLY A 39 -15.34 9.87 -4.70
CA GLY A 39 -14.52 8.86 -5.37
C GLY A 39 -13.28 9.44 -6.05
N TYR A 40 -13.39 10.61 -6.70
CA TYR A 40 -12.22 11.33 -7.22
C TYR A 40 -11.27 11.80 -6.13
N VAL A 41 -11.80 12.32 -5.01
CA VAL A 41 -11.00 12.68 -3.84
C VAL A 41 -10.23 11.47 -3.31
N LEU A 42 -10.89 10.31 -3.20
CA LEU A 42 -10.25 9.07 -2.78
C LEU A 42 -9.12 8.65 -3.73
N GLY A 43 -9.34 8.72 -5.04
CA GLY A 43 -8.30 8.40 -6.02
C GLY A 43 -7.06 9.29 -5.93
N VAL A 44 -7.24 10.60 -5.69
CA VAL A 44 -6.13 11.53 -5.44
C VAL A 44 -5.39 11.18 -4.15
N ILE A 45 -6.13 10.93 -3.06
CA ILE A 45 -5.53 10.52 -1.78
C ILE A 45 -4.75 9.23 -1.93
N HIS A 46 -5.31 8.25 -2.63
CA HIS A 46 -4.65 6.97 -2.89
C HIS A 46 -3.33 7.19 -3.64
N PHE A 47 -3.31 8.00 -4.70
CA PHE A 47 -2.08 8.36 -5.41
C PHE A 47 -1.06 9.08 -4.52
N MET A 48 -1.50 10.06 -3.71
CA MET A 48 -0.61 10.76 -2.79
C MET A 48 0.02 9.82 -1.76
N ILE A 49 -0.76 8.91 -1.18
CA ILE A 49 -0.27 7.90 -0.24
C ILE A 49 0.79 7.01 -0.91
N SER A 50 0.56 6.55 -2.15
CA SER A 50 1.53 5.75 -2.90
C SER A 50 2.86 6.49 -3.06
N VAL A 51 2.83 7.77 -3.44
CA VAL A 51 4.05 8.60 -3.58
C VAL A 51 4.75 8.81 -2.23
N ILE A 52 3.98 9.12 -1.17
CA ILE A 52 4.52 9.33 0.18
C ILE A 52 5.23 8.07 0.69
N ILE A 53 4.68 6.89 0.46
CA ILE A 53 5.30 5.62 0.87
C ILE A 53 6.66 5.43 0.20
N VAL A 54 6.77 5.70 -1.10
CA VAL A 54 8.04 5.60 -1.84
C VAL A 54 9.07 6.59 -1.26
N ILE A 55 8.66 7.82 -0.97
CA ILE A 55 9.52 8.82 -0.34
C ILE A 55 9.97 8.36 1.05
N LEU A 56 9.05 7.85 1.88
CA LEU A 56 9.37 7.37 3.23
C LEU A 56 10.32 6.16 3.20
N LEU A 57 10.18 5.27 2.20
CA LEU A 57 11.11 4.17 1.98
C LEU A 57 12.52 4.72 1.73
N PHE A 58 12.66 5.68 0.82
CA PHE A 58 13.96 6.32 0.55
C PHE A 58 14.54 7.04 1.78
N VAL A 59 13.73 7.88 2.44
CA VAL A 59 14.13 8.67 3.61
C VAL A 59 14.58 7.77 4.75
N SER A 60 13.81 6.71 5.06
CA SER A 60 14.12 5.79 6.16
C SER A 60 15.36 4.93 5.92
N HIS A 61 15.85 4.83 4.68
CA HIS A 61 17.05 4.05 4.35
C HIS A 61 18.29 4.91 4.14
N THR A 62 18.13 6.13 3.63
CA THR A 62 19.27 6.93 3.16
C THR A 62 19.51 8.17 4.01
N ILE A 63 18.47 8.97 4.25
CA ILE A 63 18.60 10.29 4.88
C ILE A 63 18.52 10.20 6.40
N TYR A 64 17.51 9.50 6.92
CA TYR A 64 17.26 9.37 8.34
C TYR A 64 16.99 7.91 8.71
N PRO A 65 18.04 7.08 8.77
CA PRO A 65 17.91 5.68 9.13
C PRO A 65 17.71 5.55 10.62
N ALA A 66 16.57 5.95 11.17
CA ALA A 66 16.21 5.65 12.56
C ALA A 66 15.52 4.29 12.64
N LEU A 67 15.87 3.48 13.65
CA LEU A 67 15.33 2.11 13.78
C LEU A 67 13.79 2.12 13.90
N TRP A 68 13.24 3.05 14.68
CA TRP A 68 11.80 3.20 14.85
C TRP A 68 11.11 3.58 13.52
N LEU A 69 11.71 4.47 12.73
CA LEU A 69 11.13 4.89 11.44
C LEU A 69 11.16 3.74 10.44
N GLN A 70 12.28 3.02 10.35
CA GLN A 70 12.38 1.82 9.51
C GLN A 70 11.35 0.77 9.92
N GLY A 71 11.20 0.50 11.21
CA GLY A 71 10.19 -0.43 11.71
C GLY A 71 8.76 -0.01 11.35
N SER A 72 8.42 1.27 11.50
CA SER A 72 7.11 1.80 11.11
C SER A 72 6.85 1.69 9.61
N VAL A 73 7.82 2.07 8.77
CA VAL A 73 7.69 1.96 7.31
C VAL A 73 7.54 0.50 6.89
N LEU A 74 8.35 -0.41 7.44
CA LEU A 74 8.27 -1.84 7.17
C LEU A 74 6.90 -2.42 7.54
N LEU A 75 6.38 -2.07 8.72
CA LEU A 75 5.06 -2.51 9.15
C LEU A 75 3.95 -2.05 8.20
N CYS A 76 3.98 -0.77 7.79
CA CYS A 76 3.03 -0.24 6.81
C CYS A 76 3.10 -0.99 5.47
N LEU A 77 4.32 -1.21 4.94
CA LEU A 77 4.52 -1.95 3.69
C LEU A 77 4.02 -3.39 3.78
N ILE A 78 4.28 -4.08 4.89
CA ILE A 78 3.80 -5.45 5.13
C ILE A 78 2.26 -5.51 5.12
N ILE A 79 1.57 -4.54 5.74
CA ILE A 79 0.10 -4.49 5.75
C ILE A 79 -0.44 -4.33 4.32
N ILE A 80 0.11 -3.38 3.55
CA ILE A 80 -0.30 -3.13 2.17
C ILE A 80 -0.04 -4.35 1.30
N TRP A 81 1.14 -4.96 1.43
CA TRP A 81 1.48 -6.17 0.69
C TRP A 81 0.60 -7.36 1.05
N PHE A 82 0.28 -7.55 2.34
CA PHE A 82 -0.68 -8.58 2.75
C PHE A 82 -2.04 -8.37 2.11
N GLN A 83 -2.52 -7.12 2.07
CA GLN A 83 -3.75 -6.77 1.37
C GLN A 83 -3.67 -7.15 -0.11
N HIS A 84 -2.61 -6.75 -0.82
CA HIS A 84 -2.44 -7.03 -2.25
C HIS A 84 -2.29 -8.54 -2.55
N ILE A 85 -1.54 -9.29 -1.76
CA ILE A 85 -1.28 -10.72 -2.01
C ILE A 85 -2.43 -11.61 -1.58
N ILE A 86 -3.03 -11.39 -0.40
CA ILE A 86 -4.11 -12.25 0.13
C ILE A 86 -5.42 -11.94 -0.57
N LEU A 87 -5.79 -10.66 -0.64
CA LEU A 87 -7.07 -10.23 -1.20
C LEU A 87 -7.03 -10.10 -2.73
N LYS A 88 -5.83 -10.02 -3.33
CA LYS A 88 -5.64 -9.83 -4.79
C LYS A 88 -6.31 -8.57 -5.34
N VAL A 89 -6.55 -7.58 -4.47
CA VAL A 89 -7.20 -6.31 -4.80
C VAL A 89 -6.60 -5.17 -3.97
N CYS A 90 -6.68 -3.95 -4.49
CA CYS A 90 -6.50 -2.75 -3.69
C CYS A 90 -7.86 -2.27 -3.17
N ILE A 91 -8.05 -2.21 -1.84
CA ILE A 91 -9.33 -1.80 -1.24
C ILE A 91 -9.72 -0.37 -1.67
N SER A 92 -8.74 0.52 -1.82
CA SER A 92 -8.97 1.87 -2.32
C SER A 92 -9.55 1.87 -3.74
N ILE A 93 -9.01 1.04 -4.64
CA ILE A 93 -9.52 0.90 -6.01
C ILE A 93 -10.96 0.39 -6.00
N VAL A 94 -11.27 -0.65 -5.20
CA VAL A 94 -12.64 -1.18 -5.11
C VAL A 94 -13.61 -0.11 -4.59
N ALA A 95 -13.19 0.69 -3.60
CA ALA A 95 -13.99 1.78 -3.07
C ALA A 95 -14.20 2.92 -4.09
N GLU A 96 -13.16 3.29 -4.84
CA GLU A 96 -13.22 4.26 -5.93
C GLU A 96 -14.20 3.83 -7.03
N GLU A 97 -14.14 2.56 -7.44
CA GLU A 97 -15.04 1.97 -8.44
C GLU A 97 -16.49 2.01 -7.99
N LYS A 98 -16.77 1.65 -6.73
CA LYS A 98 -18.14 1.72 -6.22
C LYS A 98 -18.64 3.16 -6.02
N LEU A 99 -17.76 4.13 -5.83
CA LEU A 99 -18.12 5.55 -5.70
C LEU A 99 -18.32 6.23 -7.06
N THR A 100 -17.59 5.82 -8.10
CA THR A 100 -17.61 6.49 -9.42
C THR A 100 -18.20 5.62 -10.54
N ASN A 101 -19.17 4.75 -10.21
CA ASN A 101 -19.92 3.94 -11.16
C ASN A 101 -19.04 3.02 -12.05
N GLY A 102 -18.05 2.36 -11.44
CA GLY A 102 -17.19 1.37 -12.11
C GLY A 102 -15.90 1.93 -12.70
N LYS A 103 -15.55 3.18 -12.40
CA LYS A 103 -14.28 3.79 -12.80
C LYS A 103 -13.33 3.86 -11.60
N SER A 104 -12.02 3.75 -11.80
CA SER A 104 -11.06 4.11 -10.73
C SER A 104 -10.28 5.34 -11.19
N PRO A 105 -10.43 6.50 -10.53
CA PRO A 105 -9.65 7.69 -10.83
C PRO A 105 -8.14 7.45 -10.63
N PHE A 106 -7.75 6.65 -9.63
CA PHE A 106 -6.35 6.23 -9.48
C PHE A 106 -5.87 5.46 -10.71
N PHE A 107 -6.66 4.48 -11.17
CA PHE A 107 -6.30 3.64 -12.32
C PHE A 107 -6.20 4.45 -13.62
N GLN A 108 -7.08 5.45 -13.81
CA GLN A 108 -7.00 6.37 -14.94
C GLN A 108 -5.69 7.16 -14.91
N LEU A 109 -5.34 7.74 -13.76
CA LEU A 109 -4.10 8.51 -13.61
C LEU A 109 -2.86 7.64 -13.85
N VAL A 110 -2.85 6.42 -13.32
CA VAL A 110 -1.77 5.46 -13.57
C VAL A 110 -1.67 5.08 -15.04
N ASN A 111 -2.80 4.84 -15.70
CA ASN A 111 -2.85 4.53 -17.13
C ASN A 111 -2.37 5.71 -18.00
N ASP A 112 -2.69 6.94 -17.63
CA ASP A 112 -2.20 8.12 -18.35
C ASP A 112 -0.69 8.25 -18.21
N ILE A 113 -0.15 8.00 -17.01
CA ILE A 113 1.30 7.95 -16.79
C ILE A 113 1.93 6.80 -17.59
N SER A 114 1.36 5.60 -17.57
CA SER A 114 1.94 4.44 -18.26
C SER A 114 1.99 4.65 -19.78
N ARG A 115 0.97 5.32 -20.36
CA ARG A 115 0.94 5.73 -21.77
C ARG A 115 2.04 6.72 -22.13
N LEU A 116 2.45 7.61 -21.22
CA LEU A 116 3.58 8.51 -21.46
C LEU A 116 4.92 7.75 -21.65
N PHE A 117 5.02 6.53 -21.11
CA PHE A 117 6.21 5.68 -21.20
C PHE A 117 6.03 4.51 -22.17
N ASP A 118 4.92 4.44 -22.92
CA ASP A 118 4.57 3.33 -23.82
C ASP A 118 4.56 1.95 -23.12
N ILE A 119 4.14 1.92 -21.84
CA ILE A 119 4.08 0.69 -21.03
C ILE A 119 2.62 0.19 -20.96
N PRO A 120 2.35 -1.07 -21.35
CA PRO A 120 1.05 -1.70 -21.15
C PRO A 120 0.65 -1.72 -19.66
N LEU A 121 -0.59 -1.32 -19.36
CA LEU A 121 -1.08 -1.14 -17.99
C LEU A 121 -1.10 -2.44 -17.17
N ASP A 122 -1.42 -3.57 -17.81
CA ASP A 122 -1.36 -4.91 -17.24
C ASP A 122 0.05 -5.24 -16.73
N ARG A 123 1.07 -4.98 -17.55
CA ARG A 123 2.47 -5.16 -17.14
C ARG A 123 2.88 -4.18 -16.06
N PHE A 124 2.36 -2.97 -16.07
CA PHE A 124 2.67 -1.97 -15.04
C PHE A 124 2.21 -2.44 -13.66
N ILE A 125 0.99 -2.98 -13.55
CA ILE A 125 0.45 -3.53 -12.29
C ILE A 125 1.26 -4.72 -11.82
N GLU A 126 1.59 -5.65 -12.73
CA GLU A 126 2.42 -6.81 -12.41
C GLU A 126 3.79 -6.39 -11.89
N ASN A 127 4.44 -5.44 -12.59
CA ASN A 127 5.73 -4.89 -12.19
C ASN A 127 5.69 -4.19 -10.83
N ILE A 128 4.60 -3.48 -10.50
CA ILE A 128 4.41 -2.89 -9.16
C ILE A 128 4.39 -3.99 -8.10
N LEU A 129 3.61 -5.05 -8.28
CA LEU A 129 3.50 -6.10 -7.27
C LEU A 129 4.84 -6.83 -7.05
N ILE A 130 5.58 -7.06 -8.13
CA ILE A 130 6.95 -7.60 -8.08
C ILE A 130 7.87 -6.63 -7.33
N ALA A 131 7.83 -5.34 -7.67
CA ALA A 131 8.67 -4.33 -7.04
C ALA A 131 8.35 -4.16 -5.55
N GLU A 132 7.08 -4.18 -5.15
CA GLU A 132 6.63 -4.17 -3.76
C GLU A 132 7.19 -5.38 -3.00
N THR A 133 7.06 -6.58 -3.57
CA THR A 133 7.53 -7.83 -2.95
C THR A 133 9.05 -7.83 -2.74
N ILE A 134 9.81 -7.43 -3.77
CA ILE A 134 11.27 -7.31 -3.69
C ILE A 134 11.66 -6.26 -2.65
N SER A 135 11.01 -5.09 -2.68
CA SER A 135 11.30 -3.99 -1.76
C SER A 135 11.11 -4.42 -0.31
N ILE A 136 10.00 -5.10 0.00
CA ILE A 136 9.73 -5.60 1.36
C ILE A 136 10.75 -6.65 1.78
N ALA A 137 11.11 -7.59 0.90
CA ALA A 137 12.11 -8.61 1.21
C ALA A 137 13.47 -7.98 1.53
N SER A 138 13.95 -7.07 0.67
CA SER A 138 15.21 -6.36 0.88
C SER A 138 15.19 -5.50 2.14
N PHE A 139 14.11 -4.76 2.37
CA PHE A 139 13.95 -3.90 3.55
C PHE A 139 13.86 -4.72 4.85
N THR A 140 13.18 -5.87 4.82
CA THR A 140 13.12 -6.80 5.97
C THR A 140 14.51 -7.33 6.30
N MET A 141 15.29 -7.75 5.30
CA MET A 141 16.65 -8.24 5.51
C MET A 141 17.56 -7.16 6.10
N ALA A 142 17.48 -5.93 5.58
CA ALA A 142 18.22 -4.80 6.12
C ALA A 142 17.84 -4.50 7.57
N PHE A 143 16.54 -4.54 7.88
CA PHE A 143 16.03 -4.31 9.23
C PHE A 143 16.48 -5.40 10.22
N ILE A 144 16.39 -6.68 9.84
CA ILE A 144 16.88 -7.80 10.64
C ILE A 144 18.37 -7.64 10.93
N GLY A 145 19.19 -7.37 9.89
CA GLY A 145 20.63 -7.17 10.07
C GLY A 145 20.94 -6.06 11.08
N ARG A 146 20.16 -4.99 11.06
CA ARG A 146 20.31 -3.87 12.00
C ARG A 146 19.91 -4.23 13.43
N ILE A 147 18.83 -4.99 13.63
CA ILE A 147 18.45 -5.51 14.94
C ILE A 147 19.52 -6.48 15.45
N SER A 148 20.06 -7.34 14.59
CA SER A 148 21.12 -8.28 14.96
C SER A 148 22.37 -7.57 15.47
N LEU A 149 22.79 -6.50 14.79
CA LEU A 149 23.91 -5.65 15.25
C LEU A 149 23.60 -4.99 16.59
N TYR A 150 22.41 -4.41 16.75
CA TYR A 150 22.00 -3.80 18.01
C TYR A 150 21.98 -4.80 19.17
N ALA A 151 21.45 -6.00 18.95
CA ALA A 151 21.43 -7.06 19.94
C ALA A 151 22.86 -7.51 20.29
N HIS A 152 23.73 -7.68 19.29
CA HIS A 152 25.12 -8.05 19.48
C HIS A 152 25.87 -7.02 20.34
N GLU A 153 25.76 -5.73 20.01
CA GLU A 153 26.34 -4.62 20.79
C GLU A 153 25.78 -4.57 22.22
N TYR A 154 24.47 -4.72 22.38
CA TYR A 154 23.81 -4.65 23.68
C TYR A 154 24.19 -5.80 24.61
N TYR A 155 24.28 -7.03 24.08
CA TYR A 155 24.65 -8.21 24.87
C TYR A 155 26.17 -8.43 24.96
N GLY A 156 26.99 -7.60 24.31
CA GLY A 156 28.45 -7.69 24.36
C GLY A 156 29.01 -9.03 23.88
N ILE A 157 28.29 -9.71 22.98
CA ILE A 157 28.76 -10.97 22.40
C ILE A 157 29.96 -10.60 21.54
N ASN A 158 31.18 -11.00 21.92
CA ASN A 158 32.34 -10.87 21.05
C ASN A 158 32.43 -12.15 20.20
N LEU A 159 32.43 -11.99 18.88
CA LEU A 159 32.74 -13.07 17.92
C LEU A 159 34.20 -13.53 18.03
#